data_AF-A0A1H6JGD9-F1
#
_entry.id   AF-A0A1H6JGD9-F1
#
_cell.length_a   1.000
_cell.length_b   1.000
_cell.length_c   1.000
_cell.angle_alpha   90.00
_cell.angle_beta   90.00
_cell.angle_gamma   90.00
#
_symmetry.space_group_name_H-M   'P 1'
#
loop_
_entity.id
_entity.type
_entity.pdbx_description
1 polymer ?
#
loop_
_entity_poly.entity_id
_entity_poly.type
_entity_poly.pdbx_seq_one_letter_code
_entity_poly.pdbx_strand_id
1 'polypeptide(L)' 'MSEDRSIDDFAADDETPVEPATATAIWSADGAACDRCDTVVKRRWLADGDRVCTDCKEW' A
#
# COMPACT_ATOMS: atom_id res chain seq x y z
N MET A 1 -16.76 -28.76 -25.59
CA MET A 1 -17.43 -28.18 -24.43
C MET A 1 -16.38 -27.36 -23.71
N SER A 2 -16.18 -26.12 -24.17
CA SER A 2 -15.43 -25.13 -23.41
C SER A 2 -16.50 -24.36 -22.65
N GLU A 3 -16.64 -24.61 -21.36
CA GLU A 3 -17.45 -23.74 -20.51
C GLU A 3 -16.62 -22.50 -20.20
N ASP A 4 -16.94 -21.40 -20.88
CA ASP A 4 -16.47 -20.06 -20.53
C ASP A 4 -17.05 -19.68 -19.16
N ARG A 5 -16.26 -19.88 -18.09
CA ARG A 5 -16.66 -19.51 -16.73
C ARG A 5 -16.83 -17.98 -16.65
N SER A 6 -18.08 -17.53 -16.50
CA SER A 6 -18.44 -16.12 -16.41
C SER A 6 -17.77 -15.46 -15.20
N ILE A 7 -17.31 -14.21 -15.36
CA ILE A 7 -16.68 -13.39 -14.31
C ILE A 7 -17.61 -13.17 -13.10
N ASP A 8 -18.91 -13.41 -13.28
CA ASP A 8 -19.97 -13.29 -12.29
C ASP A 8 -19.93 -14.39 -11.21
N ASP A 9 -19.43 -15.59 -11.54
CA ASP A 9 -19.31 -16.74 -10.63
C ASP A 9 -18.31 -16.47 -9.49
N PHE A 10 -17.37 -15.53 -9.68
CA PHE A 10 -16.36 -15.13 -8.72
C PHE A 10 -16.76 -13.89 -7.90
N ALA A 11 -17.88 -13.25 -8.26
CA ALA A 11 -18.38 -12.05 -7.60
C ALA A 11 -19.36 -12.37 -6.45
N ALA A 12 -19.41 -13.63 -5.99
CA ALA A 12 -20.06 -14.00 -4.74
C ALA A 12 -19.34 -13.26 -3.59
N ASP A 13 -19.81 -12.04 -3.32
CA ASP A 13 -19.33 -11.14 -2.28
C ASP A 13 -19.66 -11.78 -0.93
N ASP A 14 -18.67 -12.46 -0.35
CA ASP A 14 -18.70 -12.82 1.06
C ASP A 14 -18.54 -11.51 1.83
N GLU A 15 -19.67 -10.90 2.20
CA GLU A 15 -19.78 -9.57 2.81
C GLU A 15 -19.17 -9.49 4.22
N THR A 16 -18.27 -10.42 4.59
CA THR A 16 -17.60 -10.40 5.86
C THR A 16 -16.63 -9.22 5.91
N PRO A 17 -16.78 -8.31 6.89
CA PRO A 17 -15.88 -7.16 7.00
C PRO A 17 -14.48 -7.66 7.37
N VAL A 18 -13.56 -7.56 6.43
CA VAL A 18 -12.14 -7.83 6.66
C VAL A 18 -11.44 -6.57 7.18
N GLU A 19 -10.58 -6.74 8.18
CA GLU A 19 -9.76 -5.63 8.66
C GLU A 19 -8.70 -5.29 7.61
N PRO A 20 -8.63 -4.02 7.15
CA PRO A 20 -7.63 -3.62 6.17
C PRO A 20 -6.23 -3.70 6.77
N ALA A 21 -5.30 -4.26 5.99
CA ALA A 21 -3.90 -4.33 6.41
C ALA A 21 -3.27 -2.93 6.47
N THR A 22 -2.45 -2.69 7.50
CA THR A 22 -1.65 -1.47 7.61
C THR A 22 -0.62 -1.41 6.49
N ALA A 23 -0.67 -0.33 5.69
CA ALA A 23 0.29 -0.11 4.62
C ALA A 23 1.71 0.14 5.17
N THR A 24 2.65 -0.73 4.81
CA THR A 24 4.07 -0.62 5.16
C THR A 24 4.82 0.41 4.33
N ALA A 25 4.25 0.84 3.21
CA ALA A 25 4.75 1.92 2.38
C ALA A 25 3.59 2.70 1.77
N ILE A 26 3.82 3.98 1.51
CA ILE A 26 2.89 4.87 0.84
C ILE A 26 3.55 5.48 -0.38
N TRP A 27 2.80 5.58 -1.46
CA TRP A 27 3.19 6.32 -2.66
C TRP A 27 2.33 7.58 -2.79
N SER A 28 2.95 8.69 -3.18
CA SER A 28 2.30 9.99 -3.35
C SER A 28 2.77 10.61 -4.66
N ALA A 29 1.82 11.10 -5.48
CA ALA A 29 2.12 11.62 -6.82
C ALA A 29 3.01 12.86 -6.79
N ASP A 30 2.68 13.79 -5.90
CA ASP A 30 3.47 15.01 -5.61
C ASP A 30 4.71 14.70 -4.75
N GLY A 31 4.77 13.50 -4.19
CA GLY A 31 5.70 13.16 -3.12
C GLY A 31 5.28 13.75 -1.78
N ALA A 32 6.05 13.41 -0.75
CA ALA A 32 5.89 13.99 0.57
C ALA A 32 7.23 13.96 1.31
N ALA A 33 7.42 14.88 2.26
CA ALA A 33 8.64 15.00 3.03
C ALA A 33 8.91 13.75 3.88
N CYS A 34 10.17 13.34 3.94
CA CYS A 34 10.65 12.33 4.87
C CYS A 34 10.70 12.89 6.29
N ASP A 35 10.14 12.19 7.27
CA ASP A 35 10.13 12.65 8.67
C ASP A 35 11.55 12.77 9.29
N ARG A 36 12.58 12.17 8.68
CA ARG A 36 13.97 12.22 9.19
C ARG A 36 14.87 13.24 8.49
N CYS A 37 14.73 13.43 7.18
CA CYS A 37 15.65 14.23 6.37
C CYS A 37 14.96 15.33 5.54
N ASP A 38 13.65 15.49 5.71
CA ASP A 38 12.80 16.47 5.02
C ASP A 38 12.78 16.34 3.48
N THR A 39 13.47 15.35 2.91
CA THR A 39 13.54 15.18 1.46
C THR A 39 12.19 14.72 0.94
N VAL A 40 11.66 15.43 -0.06
CA VAL A 40 10.41 15.07 -0.72
C VAL A 40 10.63 13.87 -1.64
N VAL A 41 9.98 12.75 -1.33
CA VAL A 41 10.07 11.51 -2.10
C VAL A 41 8.70 10.99 -2.48
N LYS A 42 8.59 10.36 -3.64
CA LYS A 42 7.33 9.77 -4.13
C LYS A 42 6.90 8.54 -3.35
N ARG A 43 7.82 7.84 -2.71
CA ARG A 43 7.54 6.66 -1.89
C ARG A 43 8.19 6.82 -0.54
N ARG A 44 7.42 6.61 0.53
CA ARG A 44 7.89 6.57 1.92
C ARG A 44 7.52 5.24 2.56
N TRP A 45 8.31 4.82 3.54
CA TRP A 45 8.17 3.54 4.23
C TRP A 45 7.87 3.78 5.71
N LEU A 46 7.09 2.88 6.32
CA LEU A 46 6.96 2.85 7.77
C LEU A 46 8.30 2.41 8.39
N ALA A 47 8.83 3.22 9.30
CA ALA A 47 9.93 2.87 10.19
C ALA A 47 9.60 3.42 11.58
N ASP A 48 9.44 2.55 12.58
CA ASP A 48 9.16 2.93 13.97
C ASP A 48 7.94 3.86 14.19
N GLY A 49 7.00 3.89 13.23
CA GLY A 49 5.82 4.77 13.25
C GLY A 49 5.93 5.97 12.30
N ASP A 50 7.13 6.30 11.84
CA ASP A 50 7.41 7.42 10.93
C ASP A 50 7.39 7.01 9.46
N ARG A 51 7.21 7.98 8.55
CA ARG A 51 7.25 7.77 7.09
C ARG A 51 8.57 8.29 6.53
N VAL A 52 9.53 7.38 6.44
CA VAL A 52 10.89 7.68 6.01
C VAL A 52 11.11 7.39 4.52
N CYS A 53 12.11 8.02 3.90
CA CYS A 53 12.56 7.69 2.55
C CYS A 53 13.39 6.39 2.52
N THR A 54 13.80 5.95 1.32
CA THR A 54 14.51 4.67 1.14
C THR A 54 15.90 4.68 1.76
N ASP A 55 16.48 5.88 1.86
CA ASP A 55 17.83 6.11 2.33
C ASP A 55 17.88 6.15 3.86
N CYS A 56 16.87 6.80 4.48
CA CYS A 56 16.74 6.85 5.93
C CYS A 56 16.14 5.60 6.56
N LYS A 57 15.64 4.65 5.76
CA LYS A 57 15.09 3.40 6.28
C LYS A 57 16.24 2.47 6.70
N GLU A 58 16.23 2.10 7.97
CA GLU A 58 17.07 1.03 8.52
C GLU A 58 16.42 -0.30 8.15
N TRP A 59 16.83 -0.85 7.01
CA TRP A 59 16.30 -2.09 6.44
C TRP A 59 16.84 -3.34 7.14
#